data_AF-W1XR78-F1
#
_entry.id   AF-W1XR78-F1
#
_cell.length_a   1.000
_cell.length_b   1.000
_cell.length_c   1.000
_cell.angle_alpha   90.00
_cell.angle_beta   90.00
_cell.angle_gamma   90.00
#
_symmetry.space_group_name_H-M   'P 1'
#
loop_
_entity.id
_entity.type
_entity.pdbx_description
1 polymer ?
#
loop_
_entity_poly.entity_id
_entity_poly.type
_entity_poly.pdbx_seq_one_letter_code
_entity_poly.pdbx_strand_id
1 'polypeptide(L)'
;TDAPCSALSVIYTDEGEFDRYLLLPNNPNMVIVDTKIVAGAPARLLAAGIGDALATWFEARACSRSGATTMAGGKCTQAALALAELCYNTLLE
;
A
#
# COMPACT_ATOMS: atom_id res chain seq x y z
N THR A 1 -3.98 3.61 -5.50
CA THR A 1 -3.05 3.52 -4.37
C THR A 1 -3.41 2.31 -3.54
N ASP A 2 -2.51 1.85 -2.67
CA ASP A 2 -2.76 0.74 -1.75
C ASP A 2 -3.31 1.17 -0.36
N ALA A 3 -3.42 2.49 -0.15
CA ALA A 3 -3.94 3.12 1.08
C ALA A 3 -5.27 2.55 1.62
N PRO A 4 -6.28 2.16 0.82
CA PRO A 4 -7.61 1.81 1.33
C PRO A 4 -7.65 0.70 2.39
N CYS A 5 -6.68 -0.22 2.40
CA CYS A 5 -6.64 -1.32 3.37
C CYS A 5 -5.90 -0.95 4.67
N SER A 6 -5.26 0.21 4.75
CA SER A 6 -4.32 0.55 5.82
C SER A 6 -4.99 1.18 7.05
N ALA A 7 -4.37 1.01 8.23
CA ALA A 7 -4.68 1.77 9.44
C ALA A 7 -3.92 3.11 9.47
N LEU A 8 -3.95 3.85 8.35
CA LEU A 8 -3.10 5.01 8.14
C LEU A 8 -3.82 6.09 7.33
N SER A 9 -3.53 7.35 7.64
CA SER A 9 -3.82 8.48 6.77
C SER A 9 -2.56 9.32 6.56
N VAL A 10 -2.30 9.72 5.32
CA VAL A 10 -1.22 10.66 5.00
C VAL A 10 -1.78 12.07 5.09
N ILE A 11 -1.22 12.88 5.99
CA ILE A 11 -1.62 14.27 6.20
C ILE A 11 -0.66 15.17 5.42
N TYR A 12 -1.24 16.15 4.74
CA TYR A 12 -0.53 17.13 3.93
C TYR A 12 -0.78 18.54 4.48
N THR A 13 0.13 19.47 4.20
CA THR A 13 -0.12 20.91 4.40
C THR A 13 -1.14 21.43 3.39
N ASP A 14 -1.63 22.66 3.60
CA ASP A 14 -2.55 23.31 2.66
C ASP A 14 -1.90 23.52 1.26
N GLU A 15 -0.56 23.59 1.21
CA GLU A 15 0.25 23.67 0.00
C GLU A 15 0.47 22.31 -0.68
N GLY A 16 0.02 21.21 -0.07
CA GLY A 16 0.13 19.85 -0.62
C GLY A 16 1.47 19.15 -0.32
N GLU A 17 2.28 19.69 0.58
CA GLU A 17 3.51 19.03 1.03
C GLU A 17 3.21 17.94 2.06
N PHE A 18 4.01 16.89 2.09
CA PHE A 18 3.90 15.86 3.13
C PHE A 18 4.15 16.48 4.51
N ASP A 19 3.21 16.32 5.44
CA ASP A 19 3.37 16.71 6.84
C ASP A 19 3.72 15.48 7.68
N ARG A 20 2.80 14.51 7.76
CA ARG A 20 2.99 13.33 8.62
C ARG A 20 2.10 12.14 8.26
N TYR A 21 2.47 11.00 8.83
CA TYR A 21 1.64 9.82 8.93
C TYR A 21 0.76 9.87 10.19
N LEU A 22 -0.57 9.77 10.03
CA LEU A 22 -1.52 9.58 11.11
C LEU A 22 -1.89 8.10 11.22
N LEU A 23 -1.36 7.41 12.23
CA LEU A 23 -1.69 6.02 12.52
C LEU A 23 -3.06 5.91 13.21
N LEU A 24 -3.90 5.03 12.69
CA LEU A 24 -5.19 4.67 13.26
C LEU A 24 -5.06 3.40 14.10
N PRO A 25 -5.90 3.21 15.14
CA PRO A 25 -5.77 2.05 16.03
C PRO A 25 -6.08 0.71 15.33
N ASN A 26 -6.89 0.73 14.27
CA ASN A 26 -7.29 -0.47 13.52
C ASN A 26 -7.43 -0.15 12.03
N ASN A 27 -7.21 -1.17 11.19
CA ASN A 27 -7.58 -1.14 9.78
C ASN A 27 -9.10 -0.97 9.62
N PRO A 28 -9.58 -0.48 8.47
CA PRO A 28 -11.02 -0.40 8.20
C PRO A 28 -11.69 -1.78 8.32
N ASN A 29 -12.94 -1.80 8.80
CA ASN A 29 -13.70 -3.04 8.98
C ASN A 29 -14.00 -3.74 7.65
N MET A 30 -14.08 -2.99 6.54
CA MET A 30 -14.37 -3.52 5.22
C MET A 30 -13.79 -2.59 4.15
N VAL A 31 -13.27 -3.19 3.07
CA VAL A 31 -12.93 -2.50 1.82
C VAL A 31 -13.74 -3.15 0.71
N ILE A 32 -14.51 -2.35 -0.03
CA ILE A 32 -15.36 -2.82 -1.11
C ILE A 32 -14.85 -2.20 -2.42
N VAL A 33 -14.57 -3.06 -3.40
CA VAL A 33 -14.12 -2.63 -4.73
C VAL A 33 -15.10 -3.15 -5.77
N ASP A 34 -15.91 -2.25 -6.34
CA ASP A 34 -16.72 -2.56 -7.52
C ASP A 34 -15.85 -2.35 -8.77
N THR A 35 -15.48 -3.46 -9.41
CA THR A 35 -14.58 -3.45 -10.56
C THR A 35 -15.19 -2.80 -11.80
N LYS A 36 -16.53 -2.75 -11.93
CA LYS A 36 -17.18 -2.04 -13.05
C LYS A 36 -17.00 -0.54 -12.92
N ILE A 37 -17.10 -0.03 -11.69
CA ILE A 37 -16.83 1.39 -11.40
C ILE A 37 -15.35 1.70 -11.64
N VAL A 38 -14.45 0.88 -11.12
CA VAL A 38 -13.00 1.08 -11.28
C VAL A 38 -12.59 1.04 -12.76
N ALA A 39 -13.09 0.08 -13.53
CA ALA A 39 -12.81 -0.04 -14.96
C ALA A 39 -13.39 1.11 -15.79
N GLY A 40 -14.43 1.80 -15.29
CA GLY A 40 -15.00 2.99 -15.92
C GLY A 40 -14.21 4.29 -15.68
N ALA A 41 -13.23 4.28 -14.77
CA ALA A 41 -12.41 5.45 -14.46
C ALA A 41 -11.27 5.66 -15.49
N PRO A 42 -10.67 6.86 -15.57
CA PRO A 42 -9.52 7.10 -16.45
C PRO A 42 -8.37 6.13 -16.19
N ALA A 43 -7.87 5.47 -17.24
CA ALA A 43 -6.81 4.46 -17.15
C ALA A 43 -5.52 4.95 -16.45
N ARG A 44 -5.24 6.27 -16.50
CA ARG A 44 -4.14 6.89 -15.76
C ARG A 44 -4.18 6.59 -14.26
N LEU A 45 -5.37 6.49 -13.66
CA LEU A 45 -5.52 6.20 -12.24
C LEU A 45 -5.15 4.74 -11.92
N LEU A 46 -5.50 3.79 -12.79
CA LEU A 46 -5.07 2.41 -12.66
C LEU A 46 -3.54 2.31 -12.82
N ALA A 47 -2.98 2.97 -13.83
CA ALA A 47 -1.52 3.02 -14.04
C ALA A 47 -0.78 3.64 -12.83
N ALA A 48 -1.33 4.68 -12.20
CA ALA A 48 -0.78 5.24 -10.97
C ALA A 48 -0.83 4.24 -9.81
N GLY A 49 -1.91 3.46 -9.70
CA GLY A 49 -2.01 2.37 -8.73
C GLY A 49 -1.02 1.23 -8.97
N ILE A 50 -0.72 0.89 -10.23
CA ILE A 50 0.32 -0.06 -10.61
C ILE A 50 1.70 0.45 -10.17
N GLY A 51 1.99 1.74 -10.37
CA GLY A 51 3.23 2.36 -9.93
C GLY A 51 3.44 2.28 -8.41
N ASP A 52 2.38 2.50 -7.64
CA ASP A 52 2.37 2.37 -6.17
C ASP A 52 2.64 0.90 -5.75
N ALA A 53 1.89 -0.04 -6.33
CA ALA A 53 2.02 -1.47 -6.06
C ALA A 53 3.40 -2.07 -6.46
N LEU A 54 4.09 -1.45 -7.41
CA LEU A 54 5.42 -1.88 -7.85
C LEU A 54 6.47 -1.70 -6.74
N ALA A 55 6.34 -0.66 -5.90
CA ALA A 55 7.27 -0.40 -4.80
C ALA A 55 7.16 -1.44 -3.68
N THR A 56 5.96 -1.97 -3.44
CA THR A 56 5.60 -2.82 -2.29
C THR A 56 6.59 -3.98 -2.06
N TRP A 57 6.93 -4.74 -3.10
CA TRP A 57 7.87 -5.86 -2.97
C TRP A 57 9.26 -5.42 -2.55
N PHE A 58 9.79 -4.40 -3.22
CA PHE A 58 11.16 -3.97 -3.01
C PHE A 58 11.34 -3.34 -1.62
N GLU A 59 10.37 -2.55 -1.17
CA GLU A 59 10.36 -1.95 0.16
C GLU A 59 10.16 -3.01 1.25
N ALA A 60 9.18 -3.91 1.10
CA ALA A 60 8.95 -5.00 2.07
C ALA A 60 10.18 -5.92 2.20
N ARG A 61 10.83 -6.26 1.08
CA ARG A 61 12.07 -7.05 1.07
C ARG A 61 13.21 -6.30 1.75
N ALA A 62 13.36 -5.00 1.52
CA ALA A 62 14.38 -4.18 2.18
C ALA A 62 14.13 -4.06 3.70
N CYS A 63 12.90 -3.80 4.13
CA CYS A 63 12.51 -3.79 5.53
C CYS A 63 12.75 -5.14 6.22
N SER A 64 12.39 -6.24 5.56
CA SER A 64 12.61 -7.59 6.08
C SER A 64 14.11 -7.90 6.25
N ARG A 65 14.92 -7.62 5.22
CA ARG A 65 16.38 -7.86 5.24
C ARG A 65 17.12 -6.99 6.26
N SER A 66 16.68 -5.77 6.47
CA SER A 66 17.26 -4.86 7.47
C SER A 66 16.77 -5.16 8.90
N GLY A 67 15.76 -6.02 9.05
CA GLY A 67 15.10 -6.23 10.33
C GLY A 67 14.38 -4.98 10.84
N ALA A 68 13.95 -4.07 9.95
CA ALA A 68 13.20 -2.88 10.33
C ALA A 68 11.83 -3.24 10.92
N THR A 69 11.28 -2.32 11.72
CA THR A 69 9.90 -2.43 12.21
C THR A 69 8.95 -1.89 11.15
N THR A 70 7.88 -2.61 10.87
CA THR A 70 6.84 -2.22 9.91
C THR A 70 5.84 -1.25 10.57
N MET A 71 4.97 -0.66 9.75
CA MET A 71 3.87 0.17 10.23
C MET A 71 2.86 -0.59 11.13
N ALA A 72 2.86 -1.93 11.09
CA ALA A 72 2.08 -2.77 11.99
C ALA A 72 2.70 -2.89 13.41
N GLY A 73 3.81 -2.20 13.69
CA GLY A 73 4.46 -2.17 15.00
C GLY A 73 5.37 -3.35 15.32
N GLY A 74 5.58 -4.27 14.36
CA GLY A 74 6.40 -5.47 14.53
C GLY A 74 7.39 -5.69 13.39
N LYS A 75 8.07 -6.84 13.40
CA LYS A 75 8.88 -7.27 12.24
C LYS A 75 7.98 -7.78 11.12
N CYS A 76 8.48 -7.72 9.89
CA CYS A 76 7.77 -8.26 8.74
C CYS A 76 7.50 -9.75 8.93
N THR A 77 6.24 -10.17 8.80
CA THR A 77 5.87 -11.59 8.85
C THR A 77 6.16 -12.26 7.51
N GLN A 78 6.35 -13.58 7.51
CA GLN A 78 6.52 -14.33 6.25
C GLN A 78 5.30 -14.18 5.33
N ALA A 79 4.10 -14.12 5.91
CA ALA A 79 2.87 -13.88 5.16
C ALA A 79 2.86 -12.52 4.46
N ALA A 80 3.24 -11.44 5.16
CA ALA A 80 3.31 -10.11 4.56
C ALA A 80 4.34 -10.05 3.44
N LEU A 81 5.50 -10.68 3.63
CA LEU A 81 6.55 -10.72 2.62
C LEU A 81 6.12 -11.49 1.37
N ALA A 82 5.47 -12.65 1.53
CA ALA A 82 4.96 -13.44 0.41
C ALA A 82 3.86 -12.71 -0.37
N LEU A 83 2.97 -11.98 0.32
CA LEU A 83 1.95 -11.16 -0.34
C LEU A 83 2.57 -9.98 -1.11
N ALA A 84 3.64 -9.37 -0.59
CA ALA A 84 4.36 -8.33 -1.31
C ALA A 84 5.04 -8.87 -2.57
N GLU A 85 5.64 -10.07 -2.52
CA GLU A 85 6.20 -10.74 -3.70
C GLU A 85 5.12 -11.11 -4.72
N LEU A 86 3.99 -11.64 -4.26
CA LEU A 86 2.84 -11.94 -5.11
C LEU A 86 2.34 -10.70 -5.83
N CYS A 87 2.23 -9.56 -5.13
CA CYS A 87 1.86 -8.29 -5.72
C CYS A 87 2.75 -7.93 -6.91
N TYR A 88 4.07 -8.05 -6.76
CA TYR A 88 5.03 -7.80 -7.85
C TYR A 88 4.86 -8.77 -9.02
N ASN A 89 4.73 -10.06 -8.75
CA ASN A 89 4.58 -11.07 -9.81
C ASN A 89 3.27 -10.87 -10.60
N THR A 90 2.16 -10.58 -9.92
CA THR A 90 0.86 -10.30 -10.58
C THR A 90 0.91 -9.07 -11.50
N LEU A 91 1.81 -8.11 -11.26
CA LEU A 91 1.98 -6.97 -12.17
C LEU A 91 2.77 -7.30 -13.45
N LEU A 92 3.56 -8.38 -13.43
CA LEU A 92 4.44 -8.77 -14.55
C LEU A 92 3.88 -9.85 -15.45
N GLU A 93 2.89 -10.61 -14.96
CA GLU A 93 2.11 -11.58 -15.75
C GLU A 93 1.17 -10.89 -16.75
#